data_AF-A0A2W4LZS9-F1
#
_entry.id   AF-A0A2W4LZS9-F1
#
_cell.length_a   1.000
_cell.length_b   1.000
_cell.length_c   1.000
_cell.angle_alpha   90.00
_cell.angle_beta   90.00
_cell.angle_gamma   90.00
#
_symmetry.space_group_name_H-M   'P 1'
#
loop_
_entity.id
_entity.type
_entity.pdbx_description
1 polymer ?
#
loop_
_entity_poly.entity_id
_entity_poly.type
_entity_poly.pdbx_seq_one_letter_code
_entity_poly.pdbx_strand_id
1 'polypeptide(L)'
;MGTEEHLTHDEALRLVEYLQNELERQRELNAEMRRAVADMARAFQESLARAHDAALSGDLERVRRVTIENREAWQSYLEKIIAAASRARGHDA
;
A
#
# COMPACT_ATOMS: atom_id res chain seq x y z
N MET A 1 -3.16 -32.34 39.63
CA MET A 1 -2.18 -31.96 38.60
C MET A 1 -2.85 -32.14 37.24
N GLY A 2 -3.55 -31.12 36.74
CA GLY A 2 -4.29 -31.22 35.47
C GLY A 2 -4.82 -29.87 35.00
N THR A 3 -5.02 -28.93 35.91
CA THR A 3 -5.46 -27.56 35.59
C THR A 3 -4.40 -26.73 34.86
N GLU A 4 -3.11 -26.87 35.19
CA GLU A 4 -2.01 -26.12 34.54
C GLU A 4 -1.76 -26.57 33.09
N GLU A 5 -1.90 -27.87 32.80
CA GLU A 5 -1.68 -28.43 31.46
C GLU A 5 -2.83 -28.13 30.49
N HIS A 6 -4.07 -28.02 31.01
CA HIS A 6 -5.21 -27.52 30.23
C HIS A 6 -5.13 -26.00 29.97
N LEU A 7 -4.63 -25.22 30.94
CA LEU A 7 -4.40 -23.78 30.76
C LEU A 7 -3.40 -23.49 29.64
N THR A 8 -2.30 -24.24 29.56
CA THR A 8 -1.29 -24.06 28.49
C THR A 8 -1.80 -24.50 27.12
N HIS A 9 -2.66 -25.52 27.04
CA HIS A 9 -3.28 -25.92 25.78
C HIS A 9 -4.28 -24.86 25.28
N ASP A 10 -5.12 -24.31 26.16
CA ASP A 10 -6.06 -23.24 25.82
C ASP A 10 -5.35 -21.93 25.46
N GLU A 11 -4.21 -21.64 26.07
CA GLU A 11 -3.32 -20.54 25.69
C GLU A 11 -2.70 -20.76 24.31
N ALA A 12 -2.25 -21.97 24.01
CA ALA A 12 -1.71 -22.33 22.70
C ALA A 12 -2.78 -22.21 21.60
N LEU A 13 -4.02 -22.63 21.86
CA LEU A 13 -5.13 -22.48 20.92
C LEU A 13 -5.47 -21.01 20.65
N ARG A 14 -5.55 -20.19 21.71
CA ARG A 14 -5.75 -18.73 21.57
C ARG A 14 -4.63 -18.04 20.83
N LEU A 15 -3.37 -18.46 21.04
CA LEU A 15 -2.23 -17.94 20.31
C LEU A 15 -2.29 -18.32 18.83
N VAL A 16 -2.67 -19.57 18.51
CA VAL A 16 -2.83 -20.02 17.12
C VAL A 16 -3.92 -19.22 16.41
N GLU A 17 -5.07 -19.03 17.04
CA GLU A 17 -6.17 -18.23 16.49
C GLU A 17 -5.73 -16.78 16.23
N TYR A 18 -5.05 -16.16 17.20
CA TYR A 18 -4.48 -14.82 17.04
C TYR A 18 -3.50 -14.74 15.85
N LEU A 19 -2.56 -15.70 15.74
CA LEU A 19 -1.58 -15.72 14.65
C LEU A 19 -2.22 -15.94 13.28
N GLN A 20 -3.29 -16.74 13.20
CA GLN A 20 -4.04 -16.95 11.96
C GLN A 20 -4.77 -15.67 11.53
N ASN A 21 -5.44 -15.00 12.47
CA ASN A 21 -6.11 -13.73 12.21
C ASN A 21 -5.12 -12.64 11.76
N GLU A 22 -3.96 -12.57 12.42
CA GLU A 22 -2.91 -11.61 12.05
C GLU A 22 -2.30 -11.93 10.68
N LEU A 23 -2.10 -13.21 10.33
CA LEU A 23 -1.64 -13.61 9.01
C LEU A 23 -2.64 -13.23 7.90
N GLU A 24 -3.94 -13.44 8.12
CA GLU A 24 -4.98 -13.05 7.17
C GLU A 24 -5.01 -11.53 6.98
N ARG A 25 -4.97 -10.78 8.08
CA ARG A 25 -4.86 -9.33 8.07
C ARG A 25 -3.64 -8.81 7.30
N GLN A 26 -2.47 -9.42 7.50
CA GLN A 26 -1.26 -9.06 6.75
C GLN A 26 -1.39 -9.34 5.25
N ARG A 27 -2.09 -10.41 4.85
CA ARG A 27 -2.35 -10.71 3.44
C ARG A 27 -3.24 -9.65 2.79
N GLU A 28 -4.30 -9.21 3.47
CA GLU A 28 -5.18 -8.15 2.98
C GLU A 28 -4.43 -6.83 2.79
N LEU A 29 -3.65 -6.42 3.80
CA LEU A 29 -2.79 -5.24 3.72
C LEU A 29 -1.79 -5.32 2.57
N ASN A 30 -1.19 -6.49 2.35
CA ASN A 30 -0.26 -6.69 1.24
C ASN A 30 -0.96 -6.55 -0.12
N ALA A 31 -2.19 -7.06 -0.25
CA ALA A 31 -3.00 -6.93 -1.45
C ALA A 31 -3.40 -5.46 -1.71
N GLU A 32 -3.83 -4.72 -0.69
CA GLU A 32 -4.14 -3.29 -0.80
C GLU A 32 -2.90 -2.49 -1.23
N MET A 33 -1.75 -2.77 -0.62
CA MET A 33 -0.48 -2.10 -0.96
C MET A 33 -0.08 -2.34 -2.42
N ARG A 34 -0.14 -3.59 -2.88
CA ARG A 34 0.16 -3.94 -4.28
C ARG A 34 -0.77 -3.23 -5.25
N ARG A 35 -2.06 -3.13 -4.91
CA ARG A 35 -3.04 -2.42 -5.72
C ARG A 35 -2.73 -0.92 -5.79
N ALA A 36 -2.46 -0.27 -4.66
CA ALA A 36 -2.12 1.15 -4.61
C ALA A 36 -0.85 1.46 -5.43
N VAL A 37 0.17 0.60 -5.35
CA VAL A 37 1.39 0.73 -6.16
C VAL A 37 1.11 0.52 -7.65
N ALA A 38 0.26 -0.46 -8.02
CA ALA A 38 -0.10 -0.69 -9.41
C ALA A 38 -0.87 0.49 -10.02
N ASP A 39 -1.78 1.11 -9.25
CA ASP A 39 -2.52 2.29 -9.69
C ASP A 39 -1.61 3.51 -9.84
N MET A 40 -0.65 3.70 -8.92
CA MET A 40 0.39 4.73 -9.04
C MET A 40 1.24 4.54 -10.29
N ALA A 41 1.68 3.30 -10.57
CA ALA A 41 2.47 2.98 -11.75
C ALA A 41 1.69 3.27 -13.06
N ARG A 42 0.39 2.94 -13.09
CA ARG A 42 -0.47 3.25 -14.23
C ARG A 42 -0.57 4.76 -14.47
N ALA A 43 -0.89 5.53 -13.44
CA ALA A 43 -0.99 7.00 -13.55
C ALA A 43 0.34 7.63 -14.01
N PHE A 44 1.47 7.09 -13.55
CA PHE A 44 2.79 7.52 -14.00
C PHE A 44 3.00 7.25 -15.49
N GLN A 45 2.73 6.02 -15.95
CA GLN A 45 2.88 5.66 -17.37
C GLN A 45 1.98 6.51 -18.28
N GLU A 46 0.74 6.76 -17.88
CA GLU A 46 -0.19 7.63 -18.61
C GLU A 46 0.33 9.07 -18.69
N SER A 47 0.88 9.60 -17.60
CA SER A 47 1.48 10.94 -17.61
C SER A 47 2.73 11.02 -18.49
N LEU A 48 3.56 9.97 -18.52
CA LEU A 48 4.72 9.89 -19.41
C LEU A 48 4.31 9.89 -20.88
N ALA A 49 3.27 9.12 -21.24
CA ALA A 49 2.72 9.13 -22.59
C ALA A 49 2.24 10.53 -22.99
N ARG A 50 1.47 11.21 -22.12
CA ARG A 50 1.01 12.59 -22.37
C ARG A 50 2.15 13.60 -22.52
N ALA A 51 3.20 13.47 -21.71
CA ALA A 51 4.38 14.32 -21.80
C ALA A 51 5.18 14.06 -23.08
N HIS A 52 5.34 12.79 -23.45
CA HIS A 52 6.00 12.39 -24.69
C HIS A 52 5.27 12.95 -25.92
N ASP A 53 3.95 12.82 -25.98
CA ASP A 53 3.15 13.36 -27.08
C ASP A 53 3.27 14.89 -27.20
N ALA A 54 3.28 15.59 -26.06
CA ALA A 54 3.50 17.04 -26.02
C ALA A 54 4.91 17.43 -26.49
N ALA A 55 5.92 16.63 -26.14
CA ALA A 55 7.29 16.85 -26.59
C ALA A 55 7.41 16.65 -28.11
N LEU A 56 6.75 15.63 -28.68
CA LEU A 56 6.70 15.41 -30.13
C LEU A 56 6.05 16.57 -30.87
N SER A 57 5.04 17.22 -30.28
CA SER A 57 4.42 18.41 -30.87
C SER A 57 5.20 19.71 -30.61
N GLY A 58 6.32 19.67 -29.89
CA GLY A 58 7.11 20.85 -29.52
C GLY A 58 6.48 21.73 -28.43
N ASP A 59 5.45 21.24 -27.74
CA ASP A 59 4.71 21.97 -26.70
C ASP A 59 5.38 21.79 -25.33
N LEU A 60 6.48 22.52 -25.12
CA LEU A 60 7.27 22.43 -23.88
C LEU A 60 6.50 22.89 -22.64
N GLU A 61 5.57 23.83 -22.77
CA GLU A 61 4.72 24.25 -21.65
C GLU A 61 3.80 23.13 -21.21
N ARG A 62 3.22 22.37 -22.14
CA ARG A 62 2.44 21.19 -21.81
C ARG A 62 3.28 20.09 -21.19
N VAL A 63 4.50 19.86 -21.66
CA VAL A 63 5.45 18.92 -21.02
C VAL A 63 5.70 19.32 -19.56
N ARG A 64 5.98 20.61 -19.32
CA ARG A 64 6.21 21.16 -17.98
C ARG A 64 4.98 20.97 -17.08
N ARG A 65 3.79 21.31 -17.58
CA ARG A 65 2.53 21.14 -16.84
C ARG A 65 2.28 19.68 -16.47
N VAL A 66 2.38 18.75 -17.43
CA VAL A 66 2.19 17.32 -17.19
C VAL A 66 3.20 16.78 -16.17
N THR A 67 4.44 17.27 -16.20
CA THR A 67 5.47 16.87 -15.24
C THR A 67 5.14 17.32 -13.81
N ILE A 68 4.61 18.53 -13.65
CA ILE A 68 4.18 19.05 -12.34
C ILE A 68 2.96 18.27 -11.82
N GLU A 69 1.94 18.06 -12.66
CA GLU A 69 0.76 17.25 -12.32
C GLU A 69 1.16 15.84 -11.88
N ASN A 70 2.10 15.22 -12.60
CA ASN A 70 2.63 13.90 -12.29
C ASN A 70 3.30 13.88 -10.91
N ARG A 71 4.16 14.86 -10.62
CA ARG A 71 4.82 14.97 -9.31
C ARG A 71 3.81 15.09 -8.17
N GLU A 72 2.78 15.91 -8.32
CA GLU A 72 1.72 16.09 -7.32
C GLU A 72 0.91 14.81 -7.11
N ALA A 73 0.55 14.12 -8.20
CA ALA A 73 -0.12 12.83 -8.13
C ALA A 73 0.74 11.78 -7.40
N TRP A 74 2.05 11.72 -7.69
CA TRP A 74 2.98 10.83 -7.00
C TRP A 74 3.05 11.09 -5.51
N GLN A 75 3.15 12.36 -5.10
CA GLN A 75 3.15 12.71 -3.67
C GLN A 75 1.86 12.23 -2.99
N SER A 76 0.70 12.45 -3.61
CA SER A 76 -0.58 11.98 -3.07
C SER A 76 -0.66 10.45 -2.96
N TYR A 77 -0.13 9.70 -3.95
CA TYR A 77 -0.09 8.24 -3.88
C TYR A 77 0.84 7.73 -2.78
N LEU A 78 2.02 8.34 -2.63
CA LEU A 78 2.96 8.00 -1.55
C LEU A 78 2.35 8.24 -0.18
N GLU A 79 1.64 9.35 0.03
CA GLU A 79 0.92 9.63 1.27
C GLU A 79 -0.12 8.56 1.60
N LYS A 80 -0.90 8.11 0.59
CA LYS A 80 -1.89 7.03 0.77
C LYS A 80 -1.23 5.70 1.17
N ILE A 81 -0.12 5.37 0.52
CA ILE A 81 0.69 4.18 0.83
C ILE A 81 1.23 4.24 2.26
N ILE A 82 1.82 5.37 2.65
CA ILE A 82 2.34 5.58 4.01
C ILE A 82 1.21 5.51 5.04
N ALA A 83 0.05 6.12 4.76
CA ALA A 83 -1.10 6.07 5.65
C ALA A 83 -1.62 4.64 5.83
N ALA A 84 -1.71 3.84 4.76
CA ALA A 84 -2.08 2.43 4.84
C ALA A 84 -1.07 1.62 5.66
N ALA A 85 0.23 1.83 5.43
CA ALA A 85 1.30 1.15 6.18
C ALA A 85 1.35 1.56 7.66
N SER A 86 1.04 2.82 8.00
CA SER A 86 1.01 3.29 9.38
C SER A 86 -0.21 2.77 10.13
N ARG A 87 -1.39 2.67 9.48
CA ARG A 87 -2.56 1.99 10.07
C ARG A 87 -2.30 0.52 10.38
N ALA A 88 -1.53 -0.16 9.53
CA ALA A 88 -1.11 -1.53 9.79
C ALA A 88 -0.31 -1.62 11.09
N ARG A 89 0.76 -0.81 11.22
CA ARG A 89 1.67 -0.82 12.39
C ARG A 89 1.03 -0.34 13.69
N GLY A 90 0.11 0.64 13.63
CA GLY A 90 -0.50 1.23 14.81
C GLY A 90 -1.57 0.38 15.49
N HIS A 91 -2.00 -0.73 14.87
CA HIS A 91 -2.90 -1.71 15.47
C HIS A 91 -2.13 -2.85 16.16
N ASP A 92 -0.81 -2.91 15.96
CA ASP A 92 0.09 -3.93 16.53
C ASP A 92 0.67 -3.48 17.89
N ALA A 93 0.27 -2.31 18.41
CA ALA A 93 0.68 -1.69 19.67
C ALA A 93 -0.53 -1.47 20.60
#